data_AF-U5H4N2-F1
#
_entry.id   AF-U5H4N2-F1
#
_cell.length_a   1.000
_cell.length_b   1.000
_cell.length_c   1.000
_cell.angle_alpha   90.00
_cell.angle_beta   90.00
_cell.angle_gamma   90.00
#
_symmetry.space_group_name_H-M   'P 1'
#
loop_
_entity.id
_entity.type
_entity.pdbx_description
1 polymer ?
#
loop_
_entity_poly.entity_id
_entity_poly.type
_entity_poly.pdbx_seq_one_letter_code
_entity_poly.pdbx_strand_id
1 'polypeptide(L)'
;MTKIHNSIAENVLGTIGAIFWSLQLVPQIWKSYHDGKTEGLSSTLLLMIWFASGIFLGAYALIKNLAIPLLVQPQLFSFFTAIAWGQTLYYDKNVSKWRSIVLVTAFSVLGGALEVLFYFLPRIAHNDRPTTAWGVLSAAFIVLGLLPQYILIFRMSYVTGISYLFLCVDITGGVFSTLALAFSEGSFDALASASYIAVVVLEIGIFILAAILNPRHQRKMGLKGETEFKSETSSTARGLEEPPIEAGDSNAGTRAVNEGR
;
A
#
# COMPACT_ATOMS: atom_id res chain seq x y z
N MET A 1 -10.02 -32.30 -18.74
CA MET A 1 -10.35 -31.99 -17.34
C MET A 1 -11.86 -32.01 -17.21
N THR A 2 -12.40 -33.01 -16.51
CA THR A 2 -13.81 -33.07 -16.14
C THR A 2 -14.11 -31.89 -15.22
N LYS A 3 -14.95 -30.95 -15.67
CA LYS A 3 -15.42 -29.86 -14.82
C LYS A 3 -16.22 -30.47 -13.67
N ILE A 4 -15.73 -30.32 -12.44
CA ILE A 4 -16.53 -30.58 -11.24
C ILE A 4 -17.48 -29.40 -11.13
N HIS A 5 -18.66 -29.58 -11.68
CA HIS A 5 -19.70 -28.57 -11.61
C HIS A 5 -20.38 -28.66 -10.23
N ASN A 6 -20.38 -27.55 -9.48
CA ASN A 6 -21.09 -27.47 -8.22
C ASN A 6 -21.52 -26.02 -7.94
N SER A 7 -22.77 -25.68 -8.26
CA SER A 7 -23.31 -24.33 -8.07
C SER A 7 -23.38 -23.93 -6.59
N ILE A 8 -23.45 -24.88 -5.65
CA ILE A 8 -23.36 -24.57 -4.21
C ILE A 8 -21.95 -24.11 -3.86
N ALA A 9 -20.93 -24.84 -4.33
CA ALA A 9 -19.53 -24.49 -4.10
C ALA A 9 -19.17 -23.15 -4.74
N GLU A 10 -19.58 -22.91 -5.99
CA GLU A 10 -19.41 -21.61 -6.67
C GLU A 10 -19.98 -20.46 -5.85
N ASN A 11 -21.24 -20.56 -5.41
CA ASN A 11 -21.90 -19.48 -4.67
C ASN A 11 -21.29 -19.26 -3.28
N VAL A 12 -20.96 -20.33 -2.55
CA VAL A 12 -20.35 -20.22 -1.22
C VAL A 12 -18.95 -19.64 -1.32
N LEU A 13 -18.09 -20.19 -2.18
CA LEU A 13 -16.71 -19.72 -2.35
C LEU A 13 -16.68 -18.31 -2.92
N GLY A 14 -17.54 -18.00 -3.89
CA GLY A 14 -17.65 -16.67 -4.49
C GLY A 14 -18.13 -15.63 -3.49
N THR A 15 -19.09 -15.98 -2.62
CA THR A 15 -19.55 -15.08 -1.56
C THR A 15 -18.48 -14.82 -0.52
N ILE A 16 -17.77 -15.86 -0.07
CA ILE A 16 -16.64 -15.72 0.86
C ILE A 16 -15.54 -14.85 0.24
N GLY A 17 -15.19 -15.11 -1.02
CA GLY A 17 -14.22 -14.32 -1.77
C GLY A 17 -14.61 -12.84 -1.85
N ALA A 18 -15.86 -12.57 -2.25
CA ALA A 18 -16.39 -11.21 -2.34
C ALA A 18 -16.40 -10.48 -0.99
N ILE A 19 -16.70 -11.18 0.13
CA ILE A 19 -16.66 -10.58 1.47
C ILE A 19 -15.24 -10.17 1.84
N PHE A 20 -14.26 -11.07 1.67
CA PHE A 20 -12.87 -10.75 2.00
C PHE A 20 -12.33 -9.61 1.15
N TRP A 21 -12.56 -9.63 -0.16
CA TRP A 21 -12.16 -8.56 -1.05
C TRP A 21 -12.88 -7.23 -0.81
N SER A 22 -14.12 -7.27 -0.33
CA SER A 22 -14.84 -6.06 0.07
C SER A 22 -14.22 -5.40 1.31
N LEU A 23 -13.66 -6.20 2.23
CA LEU A 23 -13.18 -5.73 3.53
C LEU A 23 -11.65 -5.69 3.64
N GLN A 24 -10.91 -6.07 2.61
CA GLN A 24 -9.45 -6.22 2.66
C GLN A 24 -8.73 -4.95 3.13
N LEU A 25 -9.20 -3.77 2.74
CA LEU A 25 -8.58 -2.50 3.08
C LEU A 25 -8.83 -2.07 4.54
N VAL A 26 -9.77 -2.69 5.26
CA VAL A 26 -10.11 -2.33 6.64
C VAL A 26 -8.89 -2.49 7.58
N PRO A 27 -8.16 -3.64 7.58
CA PRO A 27 -6.90 -3.76 8.30
C PRO A 27 -5.86 -2.69 7.99
N GLN A 28 -5.76 -2.23 6.75
CA GLN A 28 -4.82 -1.18 6.37
C GLN A 28 -5.26 0.18 6.92
N ILE A 29 -6.54 0.51 6.83
CA ILE A 29 -7.12 1.74 7.39
C ILE A 29 -6.92 1.79 8.90
N TRP A 30 -7.17 0.66 9.57
CA TRP A 30 -7.00 0.55 11.02
C TRP A 30 -5.54 0.70 11.43
N LYS A 31 -4.61 0.03 10.74
CA LYS A 31 -3.17 0.19 10.96
C LYS A 31 -2.74 1.65 10.82
N SER A 32 -3.16 2.32 9.74
CA SER A 32 -2.83 3.73 9.51
C SER A 32 -3.42 4.67 10.58
N TYR A 33 -4.59 4.35 11.11
CA TYR A 33 -5.18 5.10 12.23
C TYR A 33 -4.41 4.89 13.54
N HIS A 34 -4.07 3.63 13.85
CA HIS A 34 -3.39 3.26 15.08
C HIS A 34 -1.95 3.79 15.14
N ASP A 35 -1.19 3.64 14.04
CA ASP A 35 0.22 4.05 13.98
C ASP A 35 0.37 5.58 13.91
N GLY A 36 -0.72 6.32 13.61
CA GLY A 36 -0.74 7.78 13.55
C GLY A 36 0.18 8.37 12.47
N LYS A 37 0.73 7.52 11.61
CA LYS A 37 1.71 7.82 10.58
C LYS A 37 1.49 6.90 9.40
N THR A 38 1.77 7.41 8.21
CA THR A 38 1.76 6.66 6.96
C THR A 38 3.15 6.68 6.32
N GLU A 39 4.21 6.60 7.14
CA GLU A 39 5.60 6.66 6.68
C GLU A 39 5.95 5.44 5.80
N GLY A 40 6.62 5.71 4.68
CA GLY A 40 7.02 4.69 3.70
C GLY A 40 5.94 4.33 2.71
N LEU A 41 5.05 5.25 2.35
CA LEU A 41 3.84 4.91 1.60
C LEU A 41 3.97 5.49 0.18
N SER A 42 4.22 4.60 -0.79
CA SER A 42 3.88 4.83 -2.20
C SER A 42 2.36 4.97 -2.43
N SER A 43 1.58 5.05 -1.35
CA SER A 43 0.16 4.72 -1.33
C SER A 43 -0.74 5.77 -1.89
N THR A 44 -0.31 7.03 -2.04
CA THR A 44 -1.18 7.97 -2.74
C THR A 44 -1.41 7.52 -4.19
N LEU A 45 -0.35 7.08 -4.89
CA LEU A 45 -0.48 6.62 -6.27
C LEU A 45 -1.20 5.27 -6.35
N LEU A 46 -0.81 4.31 -5.50
CA LEU A 46 -1.44 2.99 -5.44
C LEU A 46 -2.94 3.08 -5.14
N LEU A 47 -3.35 3.87 -4.13
CA LEU A 47 -4.76 4.02 -3.77
C LEU A 47 -5.55 4.73 -4.87
N MET A 48 -4.95 5.68 -5.59
CA MET A 48 -5.63 6.32 -6.72
C MET A 48 -5.82 5.38 -7.92
N ILE A 49 -4.85 4.52 -8.21
CA ILE A 49 -4.98 3.49 -9.25
C ILE A 49 -6.07 2.48 -8.88
N TRP A 50 -6.10 2.04 -7.62
CA TRP A 50 -7.14 1.13 -7.12
C TRP A 50 -8.52 1.77 -7.07
N PHE A 51 -8.63 3.04 -6.68
CA PHE A 51 -9.90 3.77 -6.73
C PHE A 51 -10.44 3.83 -8.17
N ALA A 52 -9.58 4.12 -9.14
CA ALA A 52 -9.95 4.08 -10.56
C ALA A 52 -10.36 2.68 -11.04
N SER A 53 -9.64 1.63 -10.60
CA SER A 53 -10.02 0.23 -10.87
C SER A 53 -11.45 -0.07 -10.38
N GLY A 54 -11.79 0.35 -9.16
CA GLY A 54 -13.12 0.15 -8.57
C GLY A 54 -14.25 0.80 -9.38
N ILE A 55 -14.04 1.99 -9.94
CA ILE A 55 -15.01 2.67 -10.81
C ILE A 55 -15.27 1.85 -12.09
N PHE A 56 -14.20 1.39 -12.77
CA PHE A 56 -14.36 0.57 -13.97
C PHE A 56 -15.03 -0.77 -13.65
N LEU A 57 -14.68 -1.38 -12.52
CA LEU A 57 -15.26 -2.64 -12.08
C LEU A 57 -16.76 -2.49 -11.73
N GLY A 58 -17.13 -1.41 -11.05
CA GLY A 58 -18.53 -1.11 -10.70
C GLY A 58 -19.40 -0.95 -11.94
N ALA A 59 -18.94 -0.15 -12.92
CA ALA A 59 -19.62 0.01 -14.19
C ALA A 59 -19.76 -1.32 -14.94
N TYR A 60 -18.68 -2.12 -15.02
CA TYR A 60 -18.70 -3.44 -15.63
C TYR A 60 -19.74 -4.36 -14.97
N ALA A 61 -19.72 -4.43 -13.63
CA ALA A 61 -20.60 -5.29 -12.85
C ALA A 61 -22.08 -4.90 -13.02
N LEU A 62 -22.40 -3.60 -13.04
CA LEU A 62 -23.75 -3.09 -13.29
C LEU A 62 -24.24 -3.38 -14.71
N ILE A 63 -23.39 -3.25 -15.72
CA ILE A 63 -23.76 -3.51 -17.12
C ILE A 63 -23.99 -5.00 -17.35
N LYS A 64 -23.15 -5.87 -16.77
CA LYS A 64 -23.28 -7.33 -16.85
C LYS A 64 -24.33 -7.90 -15.90
N ASN A 65 -24.91 -7.08 -15.03
CA ASN A 65 -25.91 -7.47 -14.01
C ASN A 65 -25.44 -8.69 -13.21
N LEU A 66 -24.24 -8.57 -12.62
CA LEU A 66 -23.64 -9.65 -11.83
C LEU A 66 -24.40 -9.87 -10.51
N ALA A 67 -24.08 -10.95 -9.81
CA ALA A 67 -24.66 -11.26 -8.51
C ALA A 67 -24.47 -10.10 -7.52
N ILE A 68 -25.42 -9.94 -6.58
CA ILE A 68 -25.43 -8.84 -5.59
C ILE A 68 -24.07 -8.64 -4.89
N PRO A 69 -23.37 -9.69 -4.41
CA PRO A 69 -22.05 -9.49 -3.79
C PRO A 69 -21.03 -8.80 -4.72
N LEU A 70 -21.04 -9.12 -6.01
CA LEU A 70 -20.13 -8.55 -7.03
C LEU A 70 -20.54 -7.13 -7.46
N LEU A 71 -21.78 -6.73 -7.20
CA LEU A 71 -22.22 -5.34 -7.35
C LEU A 71 -21.78 -4.47 -6.16
N VAL A 72 -21.86 -5.02 -4.95
CA VAL A 72 -21.53 -4.30 -3.71
C VAL A 72 -20.01 -4.20 -3.51
N GLN A 73 -19.25 -5.23 -3.90
CA GLN A 73 -17.81 -5.32 -3.68
C GLN A 73 -17.01 -4.14 -4.29
N PRO A 74 -17.20 -3.72 -5.55
CA PRO A 74 -16.50 -2.58 -6.13
C PRO A 74 -16.79 -1.25 -5.42
N GLN A 75 -18.01 -1.11 -4.87
CA GLN A 75 -18.44 0.08 -4.13
C GLN A 75 -17.74 0.17 -2.78
N LEU A 76 -17.72 -0.94 -2.03
CA LEU A 76 -16.99 -1.03 -0.77
C LEU A 76 -15.49 -0.85 -0.98
N PHE A 77 -14.93 -1.47 -2.01
CA PHE A 77 -13.52 -1.32 -2.36
C PHE A 77 -13.17 0.14 -2.67
N SER A 78 -13.94 0.82 -3.52
CA SER A 78 -13.75 2.24 -3.85
C SER A 78 -13.88 3.13 -2.60
N PHE A 79 -14.87 2.85 -1.76
CA PHE A 79 -15.10 3.58 -0.51
C PHE A 79 -13.92 3.45 0.46
N PHE A 80 -13.48 2.24 0.76
CA PHE A 80 -12.34 2.02 1.66
C PHE A 80 -11.03 2.54 1.07
N THR A 81 -10.85 2.46 -0.24
CA THR A 81 -9.69 3.05 -0.91
C THR A 81 -9.67 4.57 -0.77
N ALA A 82 -10.83 5.23 -0.90
CA ALA A 82 -10.97 6.67 -0.70
C ALA A 82 -10.70 7.09 0.75
N ILE A 83 -11.14 6.30 1.74
CA ILE A 83 -10.80 6.53 3.16
C ILE A 83 -9.30 6.39 3.40
N ALA A 84 -8.70 5.30 2.93
CA ALA A 84 -7.27 5.06 3.06
C ALA A 84 -6.46 6.20 2.42
N TRP A 85 -6.92 6.72 1.28
CA TRP A 85 -6.30 7.88 0.63
C TRP A 85 -6.47 9.16 1.46
N GLY A 86 -7.64 9.37 2.06
CA GLY A 86 -7.86 10.47 3.01
C GLY A 86 -6.90 10.43 4.19
N GLN A 87 -6.59 9.24 4.70
CA GLN A 87 -5.61 9.06 5.77
C GLN A 87 -4.20 9.44 5.30
N THR A 88 -3.80 9.09 4.07
CA THR A 88 -2.47 9.50 3.56
C THR A 88 -2.36 11.02 3.42
N LEU A 89 -3.42 11.71 3.00
CA LEU A 89 -3.44 13.17 2.92
C LEU A 89 -3.26 13.82 4.30
N TYR A 90 -3.89 13.25 5.33
CA TYR A 90 -3.83 13.78 6.69
C TYR A 90 -2.48 13.49 7.37
N TYR A 91 -2.02 12.23 7.35
CA TYR A 91 -0.85 11.80 8.13
C TYR A 91 0.50 12.02 7.42
N ASP A 92 0.56 11.96 6.08
CA ASP A 92 1.82 12.14 5.33
C ASP A 92 1.98 13.59 4.84
N LYS A 93 0.93 14.11 4.21
CA LYS A 93 0.99 15.42 3.55
C LYS A 93 0.63 16.60 4.46
N ASN A 94 0.37 16.33 5.75
CA ASN A 94 -0.04 17.32 6.75
C ASN A 94 -1.21 18.22 6.28
N VAL A 95 -2.10 17.68 5.45
CA VAL A 95 -3.30 18.40 5.02
C VAL A 95 -4.28 18.43 6.18
N SER A 96 -4.87 19.60 6.46
CA SER A 96 -5.87 19.73 7.53
C SER A 96 -7.02 18.72 7.36
N LYS A 97 -7.50 18.13 8.46
CA LYS A 97 -8.57 17.12 8.47
C LYS A 97 -9.78 17.49 7.61
N TRP A 98 -10.23 18.75 7.69
CA TRP A 98 -11.38 19.23 6.92
C TRP A 98 -11.12 19.21 5.42
N ARG A 99 -9.96 19.70 4.96
CA ARG A 99 -9.57 19.65 3.55
C ARG A 99 -9.46 18.21 3.05
N SER A 100 -8.92 17.29 3.84
CA SER A 100 -8.84 15.87 3.46
C SER A 100 -10.24 15.26 3.28
N ILE A 101 -11.19 15.57 4.18
CA ILE A 101 -12.58 15.12 4.04
C ILE A 101 -13.21 15.69 2.76
N VAL A 102 -13.09 17.00 2.52
CA VAL A 102 -13.65 17.63 1.33
C VAL A 102 -13.07 17.03 0.05
N LEU A 103 -11.76 16.80 -0.01
CA LEU A 103 -11.10 16.19 -1.18
C LEU A 103 -11.58 14.76 -1.41
N VAL A 104 -11.63 13.93 -0.35
CA VAL A 104 -12.13 12.56 -0.44
C VAL A 104 -13.57 12.55 -0.93
N THR A 105 -14.45 13.35 -0.34
CA THR A 105 -15.86 13.43 -0.76
C THR A 105 -16.00 13.90 -2.19
N ALA A 106 -15.26 14.94 -2.60
CA ALA A 106 -15.29 15.43 -3.98
C ALA A 106 -14.84 14.36 -4.98
N PHE A 107 -13.77 13.63 -4.68
CA PHE A 107 -13.29 12.52 -5.51
C PHE A 107 -14.28 11.35 -5.53
N SER A 108 -14.93 11.02 -4.42
CA SER A 108 -15.97 9.98 -4.38
C SER A 108 -17.19 10.35 -5.23
N VAL A 109 -17.65 11.60 -5.17
CA VAL A 109 -18.75 12.10 -6.01
C VAL A 109 -18.37 12.06 -7.49
N LEU A 110 -17.15 12.51 -7.83
CA LEU A 110 -16.64 12.44 -9.19
C LEU A 110 -16.55 10.98 -9.68
N GLY A 111 -16.05 10.07 -8.84
CA GLY A 111 -15.97 8.65 -9.15
C GLY A 111 -17.34 8.03 -9.43
N GLY A 112 -18.34 8.33 -8.60
CA GLY A 112 -19.73 7.88 -8.84
C GLY A 112 -20.33 8.47 -10.11
N ALA A 113 -20.07 9.75 -10.41
CA ALA A 113 -20.52 10.35 -11.67
C ALA A 113 -19.88 9.69 -12.90
N LEU A 114 -18.58 9.36 -12.82
CA LEU A 114 -17.88 8.62 -13.87
C LEU A 114 -18.42 7.19 -14.03
N GLU A 115 -18.73 6.51 -12.93
CA GLU A 115 -19.33 5.17 -12.97
C GLU A 115 -20.68 5.19 -13.70
N VAL A 116 -21.54 6.16 -13.37
CA VAL A 116 -22.83 6.37 -14.05
C VAL A 116 -22.61 6.65 -15.54
N LEU A 117 -21.65 7.51 -15.89
CA LEU A 117 -21.30 7.77 -17.30
C LEU A 117 -20.88 6.48 -18.02
N PHE A 118 -19.98 5.69 -17.42
CA PHE A 118 -19.49 4.44 -17.99
C PHE A 118 -20.57 3.37 -18.13
N TYR A 119 -21.56 3.37 -17.22
CA TYR A 119 -22.76 2.54 -17.33
C TYR A 119 -23.62 2.90 -18.54
N PHE A 120 -23.82 4.18 -18.83
CA PHE A 120 -24.62 4.60 -19.99
C PHE A 120 -23.86 4.52 -21.32
N LEU A 121 -22.53 4.53 -21.32
CA LEU A 121 -21.73 4.60 -22.55
C LEU A 121 -21.99 3.46 -23.57
N PRO A 122 -22.06 2.17 -23.20
CA PRO A 122 -22.40 1.11 -24.15
C PRO A 122 -23.81 1.24 -24.73
N ARG A 123 -24.76 1.80 -23.96
CA ARG A 123 -26.15 2.02 -24.42
C ARG A 123 -26.22 3.09 -25.49
N ILE A 124 -25.40 4.15 -25.36
CA ILE A 124 -25.28 5.21 -26.35
C ILE A 124 -24.51 4.71 -27.59
N ALA A 125 -23.48 3.89 -27.38
CA ALA A 125 -22.64 3.35 -28.46
C ALA A 125 -23.29 2.19 -29.25
N HIS A 126 -24.43 1.66 -28.78
CA HIS A 126 -25.14 0.51 -29.34
C HIS A 126 -24.23 -0.71 -29.58
N ASN A 127 -23.21 -0.91 -28.75
CA ASN A 127 -22.30 -2.05 -28.83
C ASN A 127 -21.64 -2.36 -27.48
N ASP A 128 -21.10 -3.57 -27.35
CA ASP A 128 -20.52 -4.08 -26.09
C ASP A 128 -19.03 -3.72 -25.88
N ARG A 129 -18.40 -3.00 -26.82
CA ARG A 129 -16.96 -2.68 -26.71
C ARG A 129 -16.62 -1.89 -25.43
N PRO A 130 -17.41 -0.88 -25.01
CA PRO A 130 -17.13 -0.17 -23.76
C PRO A 130 -17.21 -1.11 -22.54
N THR A 131 -18.18 -2.03 -22.51
CA THR A 131 -18.31 -3.01 -21.43
C THR A 131 -17.06 -3.86 -21.29
N THR A 132 -16.56 -4.42 -22.40
CA THR A 132 -15.31 -5.20 -22.39
C THR A 132 -14.12 -4.35 -21.98
N ALA A 133 -14.05 -3.10 -22.46
CA ALA A 133 -12.99 -2.17 -22.09
C ALA A 133 -12.96 -1.89 -20.58
N TRP A 134 -14.11 -1.71 -19.93
CA TRP A 134 -14.19 -1.48 -18.48
C TRP A 134 -13.70 -2.69 -17.68
N GLY A 135 -14.06 -3.91 -18.09
CA GLY A 135 -13.54 -5.13 -17.47
C GLY A 135 -12.01 -5.25 -17.60
N VAL A 136 -11.47 -5.00 -18.80
CA VAL A 136 -10.02 -5.06 -19.07
C VAL A 136 -9.26 -3.96 -18.31
N LEU A 137 -9.77 -2.72 -18.31
CA LEU A 137 -9.14 -1.60 -17.60
C LEU A 137 -9.14 -1.83 -16.09
N SER A 138 -10.26 -2.33 -15.55
CA SER A 138 -10.34 -2.73 -14.14
C SER A 138 -9.26 -3.77 -13.79
N ALA A 139 -9.19 -4.86 -14.57
CA ALA A 139 -8.22 -5.95 -14.37
C ALA A 139 -6.76 -5.49 -14.53
N ALA A 140 -6.49 -4.56 -15.45
CA ALA A 140 -5.16 -3.97 -15.59
C ALA A 140 -4.82 -3.10 -14.37
N PHE A 141 -5.75 -2.26 -13.92
CA PHE A 141 -5.49 -1.28 -12.86
C PHE A 141 -5.32 -1.96 -11.49
N ILE A 142 -6.05 -3.04 -11.20
CA ILE A 142 -5.88 -3.74 -9.92
C ILE A 142 -4.46 -4.31 -9.78
N VAL A 143 -3.92 -4.86 -10.87
CA VAL A 143 -2.54 -5.38 -10.95
C VAL A 143 -1.53 -4.23 -10.94
N LEU A 144 -1.73 -3.20 -11.76
CA LEU A 144 -0.83 -2.04 -11.82
C LEU A 144 -0.79 -1.26 -10.51
N GLY A 145 -1.85 -1.27 -9.72
CA GLY A 145 -1.88 -0.63 -8.41
C GLY A 145 -0.89 -1.24 -7.42
N LEU A 146 -0.46 -2.50 -7.60
CA LEU A 146 0.61 -3.10 -6.79
C LEU A 146 2.02 -2.66 -7.20
N LEU A 147 2.22 -2.18 -8.43
CA LEU A 147 3.54 -1.82 -8.96
C LEU A 147 4.27 -0.74 -8.13
N PRO A 148 3.62 0.36 -7.70
CA PRO A 148 4.28 1.36 -6.86
C PRO A 148 4.83 0.78 -5.55
N GLN A 149 4.18 -0.24 -4.98
CA GLN A 149 4.69 -0.93 -3.80
C GLN A 149 5.97 -1.70 -4.10
N TYR A 150 6.04 -2.43 -5.21
CA TYR A 150 7.26 -3.13 -5.60
C TYR A 150 8.42 -2.18 -5.83
N ILE A 151 8.19 -1.07 -6.54
CA ILE A 151 9.19 -0.03 -6.76
C ILE A 151 9.74 0.47 -5.41
N LEU A 152 8.86 0.70 -4.45
CA LEU A 152 9.25 1.12 -3.11
C LEU A 152 10.10 0.05 -2.40
N ILE A 153 9.70 -1.22 -2.44
CA ILE A 153 10.45 -2.32 -1.81
C ILE A 153 11.87 -2.40 -2.40
N PHE A 154 12.00 -2.29 -3.73
CA PHE A 154 13.31 -2.30 -4.39
C PHE A 154 14.16 -1.08 -4.03
N ARG A 155 13.54 0.10 -3.92
CA ARG A 155 14.26 1.34 -3.55
C ARG A 155 14.71 1.33 -2.09
N MET A 156 13.86 0.87 -1.18
CA MET A 156 14.12 0.89 0.26
C MET A 156 14.93 -0.33 0.72
N SER A 157 14.93 -1.42 -0.05
CA SER A 157 15.54 -2.71 0.32
C SER A 157 14.96 -3.35 1.59
N TYR A 158 13.72 -3.00 1.95
CA TYR A 158 12.89 -3.64 2.96
C TYR A 158 11.42 -3.31 2.70
N VAL A 159 10.51 -4.10 3.26
CA VAL A 159 9.06 -3.93 3.11
C VAL A 159 8.52 -3.11 4.27
N THR A 160 7.94 -1.95 3.95
CA THR A 160 7.32 -1.01 4.90
C THR A 160 5.99 -0.48 4.38
N GLY A 161 5.22 0.18 5.25
CA GLY A 161 3.95 0.86 4.94
C GLY A 161 2.72 -0.05 4.81
N ILE A 162 2.88 -1.30 4.39
CA ILE A 162 1.77 -2.23 4.18
C ILE A 162 1.41 -3.03 5.44
N SER A 163 0.11 -3.26 5.66
CA SER A 163 -0.43 -4.17 6.66
C SER A 163 -0.38 -5.62 6.16
N TYR A 164 0.31 -6.50 6.89
CA TYR A 164 0.31 -7.93 6.57
C TYR A 164 -1.06 -8.57 6.74
N LEU A 165 -1.90 -8.06 7.65
CA LEU A 165 -3.27 -8.53 7.80
C LEU A 165 -4.11 -8.18 6.56
N PHE A 166 -3.90 -6.98 5.98
CA PHE A 166 -4.52 -6.62 4.69
C PHE A 166 -4.12 -7.64 3.60
N LEU A 167 -2.83 -7.90 3.42
CA LEU A 167 -2.35 -8.86 2.40
C LEU A 167 -2.92 -10.28 2.64
N CYS A 168 -3.03 -10.73 3.89
CA CYS A 168 -3.63 -12.03 4.18
C CYS A 168 -5.11 -12.09 3.77
N VAL A 169 -5.88 -11.04 4.07
CA VAL A 169 -7.30 -10.96 3.70
C VAL A 169 -7.47 -10.89 2.18
N ASP A 170 -6.64 -10.12 1.49
CA ASP A 170 -6.67 -9.97 0.03
C ASP A 170 -6.35 -11.30 -0.68
N ILE A 171 -5.22 -11.95 -0.32
CA ILE A 171 -4.85 -13.28 -0.85
C ILE A 171 -5.98 -14.29 -0.62
N THR A 172 -6.58 -14.28 0.57
CA THR A 172 -7.67 -15.20 0.91
C THR A 172 -8.89 -14.96 0.00
N GLY A 173 -9.26 -13.69 -0.20
CA GLY A 173 -10.33 -13.31 -1.12
C GLY A 173 -10.05 -13.72 -2.56
N GLY A 174 -8.82 -13.51 -3.05
CA GLY A 174 -8.40 -13.88 -4.40
C GLY A 174 -8.39 -15.40 -4.62
N VAL A 175 -7.95 -16.18 -3.64
CA VAL A 175 -7.98 -17.65 -3.69
C VAL A 175 -9.42 -18.17 -3.75
N PHE A 176 -10.30 -17.71 -2.84
CA PHE A 176 -11.70 -18.15 -2.84
C PHE A 176 -12.45 -17.74 -4.12
N SER A 177 -12.19 -16.53 -4.62
CA SER A 177 -12.79 -16.05 -5.88
C SER A 177 -12.29 -16.85 -7.10
N THR A 178 -11.01 -17.24 -7.11
CA THR A 178 -10.45 -18.11 -8.16
C THR A 178 -11.05 -19.51 -8.10
N LEU A 179 -11.19 -20.08 -6.90
CA LEU A 179 -11.81 -21.39 -6.72
C LEU A 179 -13.29 -21.36 -7.15
N ALA A 180 -14.04 -20.32 -6.85
CA ALA A 180 -15.43 -20.17 -7.30
C ALA A 180 -15.55 -20.29 -8.82
N LEU A 181 -14.67 -19.62 -9.58
CA LEU A 181 -14.62 -19.71 -11.05
C LEU A 181 -14.30 -21.12 -11.56
N ALA A 182 -13.55 -21.93 -10.80
CA ALA A 182 -13.26 -23.31 -11.17
C ALA A 182 -14.48 -24.24 -11.10
N PHE A 183 -15.47 -23.91 -10.27
CA PHE A 183 -16.72 -24.68 -10.10
C PHE A 183 -17.89 -24.16 -10.95
N SER A 184 -17.68 -23.06 -11.70
CA SER A 184 -18.74 -22.37 -12.45
C SER A 184 -19.26 -23.14 -13.67
N GLU A 185 -20.58 -23.06 -13.88
CA GLU A 185 -21.31 -23.68 -15.02
C GLU A 185 -20.93 -23.07 -16.37
N GLY A 186 -20.60 -21.78 -16.40
CA GLY A 186 -20.43 -21.01 -17.63
C GLY A 186 -19.12 -21.25 -18.39
N SER A 187 -18.92 -20.47 -19.46
CA SER A 187 -17.60 -20.31 -20.06
C SER A 187 -16.63 -19.79 -18.99
N PHE A 188 -15.47 -20.43 -18.86
CA PHE A 188 -14.47 -20.00 -17.89
C PHE A 188 -14.07 -18.54 -18.17
N ASP A 189 -14.29 -17.66 -17.20
CA ASP A 189 -13.89 -16.26 -17.30
C ASP A 189 -12.37 -16.14 -17.07
N ALA A 190 -11.63 -16.32 -18.16
CA ALA A 190 -10.18 -16.27 -18.16
C ALA A 190 -9.65 -14.90 -17.72
N LEU A 191 -10.37 -13.81 -17.98
CA LEU A 191 -9.94 -12.46 -17.61
C LEU A 191 -10.05 -12.27 -16.10
N ALA A 192 -11.21 -12.62 -15.51
CA ALA A 192 -11.41 -12.56 -14.07
C ALA A 192 -10.42 -13.48 -13.34
N SER A 193 -10.29 -14.73 -13.78
CA SER A 193 -9.36 -15.67 -13.18
C SER A 193 -7.91 -15.21 -13.27
N ALA A 194 -7.47 -14.68 -14.42
CA ALA A 194 -6.11 -14.15 -14.58
C ALA A 194 -5.85 -12.98 -13.63
N SER A 195 -6.82 -12.08 -13.44
CA SER A 195 -6.68 -10.96 -12.51
C SER A 195 -6.53 -11.42 -11.07
N TYR A 196 -7.33 -12.41 -10.63
CA TYR A 196 -7.29 -12.93 -9.27
C TYR A 196 -5.97 -13.66 -8.98
N ILE A 197 -5.53 -14.50 -9.91
CA ILE A 197 -4.24 -15.19 -9.82
C ILE A 197 -3.09 -14.19 -9.81
N ALA A 198 -3.13 -13.17 -10.66
CA ALA A 198 -2.08 -12.15 -10.73
C ALA A 198 -1.95 -11.40 -9.39
N VAL A 199 -3.06 -10.97 -8.79
CA VAL A 199 -3.05 -10.32 -7.46
C VAL A 199 -2.45 -11.26 -6.42
N VAL A 200 -2.95 -12.50 -6.31
CA VAL A 200 -2.45 -13.50 -5.34
C VAL A 200 -0.94 -13.74 -5.49
N VAL A 201 -0.45 -13.93 -6.73
CA VAL A 201 0.98 -14.19 -6.99
C VAL A 201 1.84 -12.98 -6.60
N LEU A 202 1.40 -11.76 -6.93
CA LEU A 202 2.12 -10.55 -6.58
C LEU A 202 2.16 -10.36 -5.04
N GLU A 203 1.05 -10.59 -4.35
CA GLU A 203 1.02 -10.43 -2.89
C GLU A 203 1.85 -11.48 -2.16
N ILE A 204 1.86 -12.74 -2.63
CA ILE A 204 2.80 -13.76 -2.16
C ILE A 204 4.24 -13.29 -2.38
N GLY A 205 4.53 -12.68 -3.53
CA GLY A 205 5.83 -12.07 -3.81
C GLY A 205 6.22 -11.00 -2.77
N ILE A 206 5.28 -10.16 -2.34
CA ILE A 206 5.50 -9.16 -1.28
C ILE A 206 5.82 -9.86 0.06
N PHE A 207 5.11 -10.94 0.42
CA PHE A 207 5.40 -11.71 1.63
C PHE A 207 6.80 -12.34 1.60
N ILE A 208 7.20 -12.92 0.48
CA ILE A 208 8.53 -13.50 0.30
C ILE A 208 9.60 -12.41 0.45
N LEU A 209 9.41 -11.25 -0.20
CA LEU A 209 10.32 -10.12 -0.08
C LEU A 209 10.38 -9.61 1.37
N ALA A 210 9.26 -9.55 2.08
CA ALA A 210 9.23 -9.15 3.49
C ALA A 210 10.02 -10.13 4.36
N ALA A 211 9.84 -11.44 4.17
CA ALA A 211 10.55 -12.48 4.92
C ALA A 211 12.06 -12.45 4.68
N ILE A 212 12.51 -12.07 3.48
CA ILE A 212 13.94 -12.02 3.14
C ILE A 212 14.56 -10.68 3.55
N LEU A 213 13.93 -9.56 3.20
CA LEU A 213 14.53 -8.23 3.30
C LEU A 213 14.41 -7.62 4.69
N ASN A 214 13.30 -7.86 5.41
CA ASN A 214 13.09 -7.22 6.72
C ASN A 214 14.09 -7.71 7.78
N PRO A 215 14.34 -9.03 7.92
CA PRO A 215 15.38 -9.50 8.83
C PRO A 215 16.79 -9.03 8.44
N ARG A 216 17.08 -8.95 7.13
CA ARG A 216 18.36 -8.43 6.62
C ARG A 216 18.55 -6.96 6.98
N HIS A 217 17.50 -6.16 6.87
CA HIS A 217 17.53 -4.76 7.23
C HIS A 217 17.74 -4.58 8.74
N GLN A 218 17.01 -5.32 9.58
CA GLN A 218 17.17 -5.30 11.03
C GLN A 218 18.59 -5.65 11.47
N ARG A 219 19.19 -6.70 10.88
CA ARG A 219 20.60 -7.06 11.16
C ARG A 219 21.58 -5.94 10.78
N LYS A 220 21.39 -5.30 9.63
CA LYS A 220 22.25 -4.17 9.20
C LYS A 220 22.14 -2.97 10.13
N MET A 221 20.93 -2.64 10.58
CA MET A 221 20.70 -1.52 11.50
C MET A 221 21.27 -1.81 12.89
N GLY A 222 21.15 -3.05 13.38
CA GLY A 222 21.79 -3.48 14.64
C GLY A 222 23.30 -3.37 14.58
N LEU A 223 23.93 -3.84 13.50
CA LEU A 223 25.39 -3.74 13.30
C LEU A 223 25.88 -2.29 13.22
N LYS A 224 25.13 -1.39 12.55
CA LYS A 224 25.46 0.04 12.49
C LYS A 224 25.37 0.70 13.88
N GLY A 225 24.29 0.44 14.62
CA GLY A 225 24.12 0.98 15.97
C GLY A 225 25.23 0.51 16.93
N GLU A 226 25.64 -0.76 16.87
CA GLU A 226 26.78 -1.26 17.65
C GLU A 226 28.11 -0.58 17.27
N THR A 227 28.28 -0.25 15.99
CA THR A 227 29.51 0.41 15.49
C THR A 227 29.55 1.89 15.92
N GLU A 228 28.43 2.60 15.80
CA GLU A 228 28.29 4.00 16.25
C GLU A 228 28.48 4.11 17.76
N PHE A 229 27.83 3.22 18.54
CA PHE A 229 27.99 3.18 20.00
C PHE A 229 29.43 2.91 20.45
N LYS A 230 30.14 1.98 19.78
CA LYS A 230 31.57 1.74 20.04
C LYS A 230 32.45 2.94 19.69
N SER A 231 32.13 3.65 18.60
CA SER A 231 32.84 4.86 18.19
C SER A 231 32.67 6.00 19.20
N GLU A 232 31.44 6.26 19.67
CA GLU A 232 31.16 7.30 20.68
C GLU A 232 31.77 6.98 22.05
N THR A 233 31.73 5.70 22.46
CA THR A 233 32.35 5.29 23.73
C THR A 233 33.87 5.44 23.68
N SER A 234 34.50 5.10 22.54
CA SER A 234 35.94 5.24 22.34
C SER A 234 36.41 6.70 22.25
N SER A 235 35.64 7.58 21.59
CA SER A 235 35.96 9.02 21.55
C SER A 235 35.79 9.69 22.91
N THR A 236 34.75 9.31 23.67
CA THR A 236 34.51 9.83 25.03
C THR A 236 35.61 9.37 26.00
N ALA A 237 36.04 8.11 25.92
CA ALA A 237 37.16 7.61 26.72
C ALA A 237 38.48 8.32 26.39
N ARG A 238 38.77 8.56 25.10
CA ARG A 238 39.98 9.25 24.66
C ARG A 238 40.00 10.74 25.05
N GLY A 239 38.83 11.39 25.10
CA GLY A 239 38.70 12.78 25.57
C GLY A 239 38.87 12.98 27.08
N LEU A 240 38.84 11.90 27.88
CA LEU A 240 39.11 11.93 29.32
C LEU A 240 40.57 11.63 29.68
N GLU A 241 41.38 11.16 28.73
CA GLU A 241 42.79 10.79 28.93
C GLU A 241 43.80 11.88 28.55
N GLU A 242 43.39 12.97 27.90
CA GLU A 242 44.28 14.10 27.57
C GLU A 242 44.13 15.24 28.60
N PRO A 243 45.05 15.40 29.58
CA PRO A 243 45.15 16.64 30.33
C PRO A 243 45.72 17.74 29.42
N PRO A 244 45.30 19.02 29.57
CA PRO A 244 45.87 20.11 28.80
C PRO A 244 47.35 20.26 29.15
N ILE A 245 48.22 20.04 28.16
CA ILE A 245 49.64 20.37 28.26
C ILE A 245 49.75 21.89 28.17
N GLU A 246 49.76 22.57 29.32
CA GLU A 246 50.21 23.95 29.42
C GLU A 246 51.72 23.99 29.15
N ALA A 247 52.10 24.42 27.94
CA ALA A 247 53.46 24.83 27.63
C ALA A 247 53.73 26.17 28.33
N GLY A 248 54.34 26.11 29.52
CA GLY A 248 54.82 27.29 30.25
C GLY A 248 55.98 27.96 29.51
N ASP A 249 55.73 29.17 29.02
CA ASP A 249 56.75 30.04 28.42
C ASP A 249 57.53 30.75 29.55
N SER A 250 58.73 30.28 29.84
CA SER A 250 59.64 30.89 30.79
C SER A 250 60.58 31.86 30.08
N ASN A 251 60.25 33.15 30.05
CA ASN A 251 61.25 34.19 29.77
C ASN A 251 60.90 35.53 30.44
N ALA A 252 61.33 35.72 31.68
CA ALA A 252 61.33 37.01 32.36
C ALA A 252 62.71 37.24 33.01
N GLY A 253 63.65 37.70 32.20
CA GLY A 253 64.95 38.18 32.63
C GLY A 253 65.10 39.68 32.38
N THR A 254 65.32 40.42 33.46
CA THR A 254 66.02 41.72 33.52
C THR A 254 65.23 42.99 33.17
N ARG A 255 64.84 43.74 34.22
CA ARG A 255 64.95 45.21 34.20
C ARG A 255 65.19 45.76 35.61
N ALA A 256 66.34 46.40 35.75
CA ALA A 256 66.81 47.07 36.96
C ALA A 256 66.08 48.42 37.17
N VAL A 257 65.77 48.68 38.44
CA VAL A 257 65.98 49.91 39.22
C VAL A 257 65.91 51.24 38.46
N ASN A 258 64.93 52.09 38.81
CA ASN A 258 65.25 53.50 39.01
C ASN A 258 64.35 54.12 40.11
N GLU A 259 65.01 54.82 41.02
CA GLU A 259 64.49 55.43 42.24
C GLU A 259 63.68 56.70 41.96
N GLY A 260 62.91 57.11 42.97
CA GLY A 260 61.94 58.19 42.90
C GLY A 260 62.51 59.60 42.96
N ARG A 261 61.65 60.52 42.52
CA ARG A 261 61.44 61.82 43.13
C ARG A 261 60.02 62.30 42.83
#